data_AF-A0A2S9DGG6-F1
#
_entry.id   AF-A0A2S9DGG6-F1
#
_cell.length_a   1.000
_cell.length_b   1.000
_cell.length_c   1.000
_cell.angle_alpha   90.00
_cell.angle_beta   90.00
_cell.angle_gamma   90.00
#
_symmetry.space_group_name_H-M   'P 1'
#
loop_
_entity.id
_entity.type
_entity.pdbx_description
1 polymer ?
#
loop_
_entity_poly.entity_id
_entity_poly.type
_entity_poly.pdbx_seq_one_letter_code
_entity_poly.pdbx_strand_id
1 'polypeptide(L)'
;MPAMMLLWGAALVLATAATTYVLHRKLTYGRGPEPDGVFWDVFGGLVVIVPAILVPTVQWSPAGLIMVFVGMATAAATLVSLRKVERIHAAEPRRRAGFSDDAARHEHILEQWRCYELDPARTIDFPAMTDVRTAETAALTRAMREAEYCKVTAGTDYRAAVERLAEALAVAERAAGVPAPALPAPR
;
A
#
# COMPACT_ATOMS: atom_id res chain seq x y z
N MET A 1 37.39 6.84 -26.16
CA MET A 1 36.85 5.62 -25.51
C MET A 1 36.39 5.84 -24.07
N PRO A 2 37.15 6.47 -23.15
CA PRO A 2 36.68 6.69 -21.76
C PRO A 2 35.55 7.72 -21.66
N ALA A 3 35.57 8.76 -22.51
CA ALA A 3 34.52 9.77 -22.56
C ALA A 3 33.13 9.19 -22.95
N MET A 4 33.10 8.16 -23.80
CA MET A 4 31.85 7.51 -24.20
C MET A 4 31.29 6.65 -23.05
N MET A 5 32.15 5.96 -22.30
CA MET A 5 31.73 5.19 -21.12
C MET A 5 31.25 6.10 -19.98
N LEU A 6 31.88 7.26 -19.78
CA LEU A 6 31.42 8.27 -18.84
C LEU A 6 30.05 8.83 -19.22
N LEU A 7 29.81 9.07 -20.51
CA LEU A 7 28.54 9.61 -21.01
C LEU A 7 27.40 8.59 -20.86
N TRP A 8 27.65 7.31 -21.16
CA TRP A 8 26.68 6.24 -20.98
C TRP A 8 26.44 5.90 -19.49
N GLY A 9 27.49 5.93 -18.67
CA GLY A 9 27.37 5.79 -17.21
C GLY A 9 26.58 6.94 -16.60
N ALA A 10 26.84 8.18 -17.02
CA ALA A 10 26.07 9.34 -16.60
C ALA A 10 24.61 9.25 -17.06
N ALA A 11 24.33 8.75 -18.27
CA ALA A 11 22.98 8.52 -18.77
C ALA A 11 22.23 7.47 -17.94
N LEU A 12 22.90 6.37 -17.56
CA LEU A 12 22.32 5.37 -16.65
C LEU A 12 21.99 5.97 -15.28
N VAL A 13 22.92 6.74 -14.71
CA VAL A 13 22.74 7.38 -13.40
C VAL A 13 21.61 8.42 -13.45
N LEU A 14 21.55 9.24 -14.50
CA LEU A 14 20.46 10.20 -14.72
C LEU A 14 19.12 9.52 -14.93
N ALA A 15 19.07 8.41 -15.67
CA ALA A 15 17.86 7.65 -15.88
C ALA A 15 17.37 7.00 -14.57
N THR A 16 18.28 6.42 -13.79
CA THR A 16 17.98 5.83 -12.49
C THR A 16 17.53 6.91 -11.49
N ALA A 17 18.20 8.05 -11.46
CA ALA A 17 17.86 9.19 -10.62
C ALA A 17 16.50 9.79 -11.00
N ALA A 18 16.20 9.91 -12.30
CA ALA A 18 14.92 10.39 -12.80
C ALA A 18 13.78 9.42 -12.42
N THR A 19 13.96 8.12 -12.60
CA THR A 19 12.98 7.09 -12.20
C THR A 19 12.74 7.10 -10.70
N THR A 20 13.82 7.22 -9.91
CA THR A 20 13.72 7.28 -8.44
C THR A 20 13.05 8.59 -7.99
N TYR A 21 13.32 9.71 -8.65
CA TYR A 21 12.69 11.00 -8.37
C TYR A 21 11.20 10.99 -8.73
N VAL A 22 10.82 10.38 -9.86
CA VAL A 22 9.42 10.22 -10.26
C VAL A 22 8.67 9.31 -9.29
N LEU A 23 9.30 8.20 -8.86
CA LEU A 23 8.73 7.28 -7.89
C LEU A 23 8.58 7.93 -6.51
N HIS A 24 9.61 8.63 -6.03
CA HIS A 24 9.56 9.41 -4.79
C HIS A 24 8.48 10.48 -4.87
N ARG A 25 8.40 11.23 -5.97
CA ARG A 25 7.37 12.27 -6.16
C ARG A 25 5.96 11.68 -6.21
N LYS A 26 5.74 10.54 -6.86
CA LYS A 26 4.44 9.84 -6.86
C LYS A 26 4.08 9.33 -5.46
N LEU A 27 5.04 8.83 -4.69
CA LEU A 27 4.82 8.38 -3.31
C LEU A 27 4.57 9.55 -2.34
N THR A 28 5.16 10.73 -2.58
CA THR A 28 5.01 11.92 -1.71
C THR A 28 3.82 12.82 -2.11
N TYR A 29 3.39 12.84 -3.38
CA TYR A 29 2.36 13.75 -3.90
C TYR A 29 1.17 13.06 -4.61
N GLY A 30 1.20 11.74 -4.81
CA GLY A 30 0.24 11.00 -5.62
C GLY A 30 -0.97 10.43 -4.85
N ARG A 31 -2.13 10.53 -5.48
CA ARG A 31 -3.48 10.28 -4.95
C ARG A 31 -3.79 8.76 -4.94
N GLY A 32 -3.59 8.10 -3.80
CA GLY A 32 -4.08 6.74 -3.54
C GLY A 32 -3.41 5.63 -4.36
N PRO A 33 -3.44 4.37 -3.89
CA PRO A 33 -2.80 3.25 -4.58
C PRO A 33 -3.68 2.81 -5.76
N GLU A 34 -3.38 3.32 -6.95
CA GLU A 34 -3.92 2.76 -8.19
C GLU A 34 -3.10 1.50 -8.54
N PRO A 35 -3.71 0.30 -8.62
CA PRO A 35 -3.02 -0.96 -8.91
C PRO A 35 -2.17 -0.90 -10.19
N ASP A 36 -2.63 -0.11 -11.17
CA ASP A 36 -1.96 0.06 -12.46
C ASP A 36 -0.64 0.85 -12.32
N GLY A 37 -0.49 1.69 -11.29
CA GLY A 37 0.71 2.48 -11.06
C GLY A 37 1.94 1.62 -10.81
N VAL A 38 1.80 0.54 -10.03
CA VAL A 38 2.91 -0.38 -9.74
C VAL A 38 3.34 -1.14 -10.99
N PHE A 39 2.38 -1.59 -11.80
CA PHE A 39 2.68 -2.24 -13.08
C PHE A 39 3.42 -1.29 -14.02
N TRP A 40 2.91 -0.06 -14.22
CA TRP A 40 3.52 0.91 -15.12
C TRP A 40 4.90 1.38 -14.63
N ASP A 41 5.11 1.48 -13.32
CA ASP A 41 6.40 1.87 -12.76
C ASP A 41 7.43 0.73 -12.87
N VAL A 42 7.02 -0.54 -12.69
CA VAL A 42 7.89 -1.72 -12.92
C VAL A 42 8.21 -1.89 -14.41
N PHE A 43 7.20 -1.76 -15.28
CA PHE A 43 7.36 -1.86 -16.72
C PHE A 43 8.25 -0.74 -17.27
N GLY A 44 8.02 0.51 -16.84
CA GLY A 44 8.84 1.66 -17.20
C GLY A 44 10.29 1.52 -16.74
N GLY A 45 10.51 1.03 -15.52
CA GLY A 45 11.84 0.72 -15.01
C GLY A 45 12.54 -0.36 -15.83
N LEU A 46 11.84 -1.45 -16.16
CA LEU A 46 12.39 -2.57 -16.94
C LEU A 46 12.81 -2.13 -18.35
N VAL A 47 11.97 -1.35 -19.04
CA VAL A 47 12.24 -0.84 -20.40
C VAL A 47 13.46 0.08 -20.45
N VAL A 48 13.82 0.74 -19.35
CA VAL A 48 15.02 1.59 -19.26
C VAL A 48 16.25 0.80 -18.84
N ILE A 49 16.11 -0.12 -17.88
CA ILE A 49 17.22 -0.92 -17.34
C ILE A 49 17.72 -1.94 -18.37
N VAL A 50 16.82 -2.63 -19.06
CA VAL A 50 17.17 -3.73 -19.99
C VAL A 50 18.07 -3.24 -21.13
N PRO A 51 17.78 -2.15 -21.86
CA PRO A 51 18.68 -1.62 -22.89
C PRO A 51 19.98 -1.06 -22.31
N ALA A 52 19.91 -0.43 -21.14
CA ALA A 52 21.10 0.15 -20.53
C ALA A 52 22.12 -0.90 -20.05
N ILE A 53 21.67 -2.13 -19.78
CA ILE A 53 22.53 -3.29 -19.52
C ILE A 53 22.95 -3.98 -20.84
N LEU A 54 22.02 -4.13 -21.81
CA LEU A 54 22.27 -4.84 -23.07
C LEU A 54 23.19 -4.10 -24.05
N VAL A 55 23.15 -2.76 -24.09
CA VAL A 55 23.96 -1.98 -25.03
C VAL A 55 25.46 -2.04 -24.68
N PRO A 56 25.88 -1.94 -23.40
CA PRO A 56 27.29 -2.08 -23.02
C PRO A 56 27.82 -3.52 -23.03
N THR A 57 26.97 -4.53 -22.79
CA THR A 57 27.40 -5.96 -22.80
C THR A 57 27.88 -6.41 -24.17
N VAL A 58 27.28 -5.90 -25.25
CA VAL A 58 27.65 -6.23 -26.63
C VAL A 58 29.01 -5.62 -27.01
N GLN A 59 29.43 -4.53 -26.36
CA GLN A 59 30.72 -3.88 -26.63
C GLN A 59 31.86 -4.48 -25.79
N TRP A 60 31.63 -4.83 -24.52
CA TRP A 60 32.67 -5.36 -23.62
C TRP A 60 32.10 -6.39 -22.63
N SER A 61 32.52 -7.66 -22.78
CA SER A 61 31.99 -8.82 -22.04
C SER A 61 31.99 -8.69 -20.48
N PRO A 62 33.01 -8.08 -19.82
CA PRO A 62 33.01 -7.92 -18.36
C PRO A 62 32.08 -6.81 -17.85
N ALA A 63 31.69 -5.85 -18.69
CA ALA A 63 30.92 -4.68 -18.28
C ALA A 63 29.47 -5.04 -17.89
N GLY A 64 28.93 -6.11 -18.46
CA GLY A 64 27.61 -6.64 -18.14
C GLY A 64 27.47 -7.11 -16.70
N LEU A 65 28.48 -7.81 -16.18
CA LEU A 65 28.47 -8.32 -14.81
C LEU A 65 28.48 -7.18 -13.79
N ILE A 66 29.24 -6.12 -14.06
CA ILE A 66 29.29 -4.93 -13.20
C ILE A 66 27.90 -4.24 -13.20
N MET A 67 27.27 -4.10 -14.36
CA MET A 67 25.92 -3.52 -14.46
C MET A 67 24.84 -4.37 -13.77
N VAL A 68 24.91 -5.70 -13.85
CA VAL A 68 23.99 -6.60 -13.13
C VAL A 68 24.19 -6.48 -11.61
N PHE A 69 25.44 -6.43 -11.14
CA PHE A 69 25.72 -6.24 -9.71
C PHE A 69 25.24 -4.89 -9.20
N VAL A 70 25.44 -3.82 -9.99
CA VAL A 70 24.93 -2.48 -9.65
C VAL A 70 23.40 -2.45 -9.65
N GLY A 71 22.74 -3.09 -10.62
CA GLY A 71 21.29 -3.23 -10.66
C GLY A 71 20.75 -4.02 -9.46
N MET A 72 21.40 -5.12 -9.10
CA MET A 72 21.03 -5.95 -7.95
C MET A 72 21.26 -5.23 -6.62
N ALA A 73 22.37 -4.50 -6.48
CA ALA A 73 22.64 -3.68 -5.30
C ALA A 73 21.63 -2.55 -5.15
N THR A 74 21.25 -1.92 -6.26
CA THR A 74 20.22 -0.87 -6.28
C THR A 74 18.86 -1.44 -5.88
N ALA A 75 18.44 -2.57 -6.45
CA ALA A 75 17.20 -3.25 -6.09
C ALA A 75 17.17 -3.66 -4.61
N ALA A 76 18.27 -4.19 -4.10
CA ALA A 76 18.42 -4.54 -2.68
C ALA A 76 18.32 -3.28 -1.79
N ALA A 77 19.00 -2.19 -2.16
CA ALA A 77 18.95 -0.93 -1.43
C ALA A 77 17.54 -0.31 -1.42
N THR A 78 16.80 -0.40 -2.53
CA THR A 78 15.40 0.05 -2.61
C THR A 78 14.50 -0.78 -1.70
N LEU A 79 14.62 -2.11 -1.71
CA LEU A 79 13.84 -2.99 -0.83
C LEU A 79 14.14 -2.77 0.66
N VAL A 80 15.42 -2.56 1.01
CA VAL A 80 15.83 -2.24 2.38
C VAL A 80 15.30 -0.87 2.78
N SER A 81 15.33 0.12 1.89
CA SER A 81 14.81 1.46 2.16
C SER A 81 13.30 1.45 2.37
N LEU A 82 12.54 0.70 1.57
CA LEU A 82 11.10 0.51 1.77
C LEU A 82 10.80 -0.10 3.14
N ARG A 83 11.47 -1.21 3.48
CA ARG A 83 11.32 -1.87 4.79
C ARG A 83 11.75 -0.97 5.96
N LYS A 84 12.76 -0.13 5.76
CA LYS A 84 13.25 0.81 6.77
C LYS A 84 12.26 1.96 6.97
N VAL A 85 11.73 2.51 5.89
CA VAL A 85 10.68 3.54 5.92
C VAL A 85 9.44 2.99 6.62
N GLU A 86 9.01 1.77 6.30
CA GLU A 86 7.94 1.07 7.02
C GLU A 86 8.25 0.92 8.51
N ARG A 87 9.47 0.52 8.91
CA ARG A 87 9.83 0.41 10.34
C ARG A 87 9.84 1.75 11.06
N ILE A 88 10.32 2.81 10.41
CA ILE A 88 10.37 4.15 11.00
C ILE A 88 8.95 4.71 11.12
N HIS A 89 8.13 4.59 10.06
CA HIS A 89 6.74 5.04 10.06
C HIS A 89 5.83 4.17 10.94
N ALA A 90 6.16 2.90 11.16
CA ALA A 90 5.45 2.05 12.11
C ALA A 90 5.82 2.35 13.57
N ALA A 91 6.98 2.96 13.84
CA ALA A 91 7.45 3.22 15.19
C ALA A 91 6.85 4.50 15.82
N GLU A 92 6.55 5.52 15.02
CA GLU A 92 6.00 6.80 15.48
C GLU A 92 4.55 6.69 16.01
N PRO A 93 3.60 6.08 15.26
CA PRO A 93 2.20 5.98 15.67
C PRO A 93 1.98 4.96 16.79
N ARG A 94 2.75 3.86 16.80
CA ARG A 94 2.66 2.77 17.80
C ARG A 94 3.08 3.16 19.21
N ARG A 95 3.81 4.27 19.38
CA ARG A 95 4.23 4.75 20.71
C ARG A 95 3.13 5.53 21.45
N ARG A 96 1.97 5.77 20.83
CA ARG A 96 0.83 6.43 21.47
C ARG A 96 0.14 5.46 22.43
N ALA A 97 -0.13 5.91 23.66
CA ALA A 97 -0.95 5.16 24.60
C ALA A 97 -2.34 4.89 23.99
N GLY A 98 -2.80 3.64 24.06
CA GLY A 98 -4.09 3.20 23.49
C GLY A 98 -4.05 2.75 22.02
N PHE A 99 -2.95 2.96 21.29
CA PHE A 99 -2.85 2.55 19.88
C PHE A 99 -3.04 1.03 19.69
N SER A 100 -2.55 0.21 20.62
CA SER A 100 -2.74 -1.25 20.57
C SER A 100 -4.20 -1.64 20.61
N ASP A 101 -4.99 -0.95 21.43
CA ASP A 101 -6.40 -1.27 21.67
C ASP A 101 -7.23 -0.80 20.48
N ASP A 102 -6.94 0.41 19.97
CA ASP A 102 -7.55 0.93 18.74
C ASP A 102 -7.19 0.06 17.52
N ALA A 103 -5.96 -0.47 17.46
CA ALA A 103 -5.52 -1.38 16.40
C ALA A 103 -6.24 -2.73 16.50
N ALA A 104 -6.38 -3.29 17.70
CA ALA A 104 -7.14 -4.52 17.91
C ALA A 104 -8.61 -4.35 17.52
N ARG A 105 -9.22 -3.20 17.85
CA ARG A 105 -10.59 -2.88 17.46
C ARG A 105 -10.74 -2.76 15.94
N HIS A 106 -9.79 -2.11 15.26
CA HIS A 106 -9.78 -2.01 13.80
C HIS A 106 -9.69 -3.41 13.16
N GLU A 107 -8.76 -4.25 13.57
CA GLU A 107 -8.63 -5.62 13.04
C GLU A 107 -9.90 -6.44 13.27
N HIS A 108 -10.54 -6.32 14.44
CA HIS A 108 -11.80 -6.99 14.72
C HIS A 108 -12.93 -6.58 13.75
N ILE A 109 -13.05 -5.27 13.48
CA ILE A 109 -14.03 -4.75 12.50
C ILE A 109 -13.74 -5.27 11.10
N LEU A 110 -12.47 -5.33 10.69
CA LEU A 110 -12.07 -5.87 9.38
C LEU A 110 -12.37 -7.36 9.26
N GLU A 111 -12.16 -8.12 10.33
CA GLU A 111 -12.45 -9.55 10.37
C GLU A 111 -13.96 -9.81 10.25
N GLN A 112 -14.78 -9.03 10.94
CA GLN A 112 -16.23 -9.10 10.82
C GLN A 112 -16.71 -8.74 9.41
N TRP A 113 -16.18 -7.66 8.82
CA TRP A 113 -16.49 -7.30 7.42
C TRP A 113 -16.08 -8.41 6.45
N ARG A 114 -14.88 -8.99 6.64
CA ARG A 114 -14.36 -10.08 5.82
C ARG A 114 -15.25 -11.32 5.86
N CYS A 115 -15.91 -11.60 6.98
CA CYS A 115 -16.89 -12.69 7.04
C CYS A 115 -18.08 -12.47 6.07
N TYR A 116 -18.53 -11.24 5.82
CA TYR A 116 -19.62 -11.01 4.86
C TYR A 116 -19.19 -11.17 3.39
N GLU A 117 -17.92 -10.89 3.10
CA GLU A 117 -17.32 -11.02 1.76
C GLU A 117 -16.89 -12.46 1.43
N LEU A 118 -16.31 -13.18 2.39
CA LEU A 118 -15.68 -14.48 2.15
C LEU A 118 -16.55 -15.68 2.52
N ASP A 119 -17.60 -15.49 3.33
CA ASP A 119 -18.52 -16.58 3.68
C ASP A 119 -19.69 -16.62 2.69
N PRO A 120 -19.78 -17.64 1.83
CA PRO A 120 -20.83 -17.73 0.83
C PRO A 120 -22.24 -17.78 1.44
N ALA A 121 -22.42 -18.29 2.66
CA ALA A 121 -23.72 -18.27 3.32
C ALA A 121 -24.14 -16.84 3.66
N ARG A 122 -23.23 -16.05 4.23
CA ARG A 122 -23.49 -14.64 4.59
C ARG A 122 -23.66 -13.74 3.38
N THR A 123 -22.95 -14.00 2.29
CA THR A 123 -23.13 -13.24 1.04
C THR A 123 -24.51 -13.49 0.43
N ILE A 124 -25.06 -14.70 0.56
CA ILE A 124 -26.42 -15.03 0.10
C ILE A 124 -27.47 -14.36 1.00
N ASP A 125 -27.28 -14.41 2.32
CA ASP A 125 -28.22 -13.85 3.29
C ASP A 125 -28.21 -12.31 3.33
N PHE A 126 -27.05 -11.69 3.08
CA PHE A 126 -26.84 -10.25 3.18
C PHE A 126 -26.11 -9.65 1.95
N PRO A 127 -26.68 -9.76 0.73
CA PRO A 127 -26.01 -9.30 -0.50
C PRO A 127 -25.77 -7.78 -0.54
N ALA A 128 -26.59 -7.01 0.18
CA ALA A 128 -26.45 -5.55 0.30
C ALA A 128 -25.14 -5.12 0.98
N MET A 129 -24.51 -6.02 1.75
CA MET A 129 -23.25 -5.77 2.45
C MET A 129 -22.03 -5.75 1.53
N THR A 130 -22.13 -6.43 0.37
CA THR A 130 -21.09 -6.53 -0.66
C THR A 130 -21.36 -5.61 -1.85
N ASP A 131 -22.58 -5.09 -1.99
CA ASP A 131 -22.91 -4.15 -3.05
C ASP A 131 -22.27 -2.78 -2.78
N VAL A 132 -21.33 -2.37 -3.62
CA VAL A 132 -20.64 -1.07 -3.51
C VAL A 132 -21.50 0.11 -3.99
N ARG A 133 -22.66 -0.17 -4.61
CA ARG A 133 -23.58 0.84 -5.13
C ARG A 133 -24.48 1.42 -4.03
N THR A 134 -24.64 0.71 -2.91
CA THR A 134 -25.30 1.23 -1.71
C THR A 134 -24.42 2.29 -1.06
N ALA A 135 -25.05 3.40 -0.66
CA ALA A 135 -24.34 4.54 -0.08
C ALA A 135 -23.63 4.15 1.24
N GLU A 136 -24.19 3.19 1.96
CA GLU A 136 -23.75 2.66 3.23
C GLU A 136 -22.47 1.84 3.08
N THR A 137 -22.42 0.92 2.11
CA THR A 137 -21.22 0.13 1.80
C THR A 137 -20.10 1.01 1.27
N ALA A 138 -20.42 1.99 0.43
CA ALA A 138 -19.44 2.98 -0.03
C ALA A 138 -18.89 3.83 1.13
N ALA A 139 -19.73 4.19 2.11
CA ALA A 139 -19.33 4.89 3.32
C ALA A 139 -18.42 4.02 4.21
N LEU A 140 -18.71 2.72 4.33
CA LEU A 140 -17.87 1.74 5.01
C LEU A 140 -16.49 1.64 4.37
N THR A 141 -16.41 1.44 3.05
CA THR A 141 -15.11 1.37 2.34
C THR A 141 -14.31 2.68 2.50
N ARG A 142 -14.99 3.83 2.51
CA ARG A 142 -14.33 5.13 2.75
C ARG A 142 -13.79 5.23 4.18
N ALA A 143 -14.55 4.79 5.17
CA ALA A 143 -14.12 4.78 6.56
C ALA A 143 -12.94 3.81 6.80
N MET A 144 -12.92 2.65 6.12
CA MET A 144 -11.79 1.71 6.15
C MET A 144 -10.51 2.37 5.62
N ARG A 145 -10.62 3.06 4.47
CA ARG A 145 -9.48 3.77 3.88
C ARG A 145 -8.97 4.88 4.80
N GLU A 146 -9.87 5.62 5.42
CA GLU A 146 -9.54 6.69 6.36
C GLU A 146 -8.83 6.14 7.61
N ALA A 147 -9.31 5.04 8.18
CA ALA A 147 -8.66 4.39 9.32
C ALA A 147 -7.25 3.88 8.98
N GLU A 148 -7.05 3.27 7.81
CA GLU A 148 -5.72 2.87 7.33
C GLU A 148 -4.80 4.07 7.08
N TYR A 149 -5.33 5.18 6.53
CA TYR A 149 -4.55 6.40 6.36
C TYR A 149 -4.09 6.98 7.70
N CYS A 150 -4.98 7.04 8.70
CA CYS A 150 -4.65 7.53 10.04
C CYS A 150 -3.69 6.60 10.80
N LYS A 151 -3.69 5.29 10.50
CA LYS A 151 -2.76 4.31 11.07
C LYS A 151 -1.31 4.57 10.69
N VAL A 152 -1.07 5.04 9.46
CA VAL A 152 0.27 5.29 8.89
C VAL A 152 0.70 6.75 9.02
N THR A 153 -0.25 7.69 9.10
CA THR A 153 0.04 9.13 9.12
C THR A 153 0.16 9.66 10.55
N ALA A 154 1.37 10.04 10.94
CA ALA A 154 1.61 10.71 12.21
C ALA A 154 0.82 12.04 12.32
N GLY A 155 0.34 12.36 13.51
CA GLY A 155 -0.44 13.57 13.79
C GLY A 155 -1.96 13.44 13.60
N THR A 156 -2.45 12.35 13.01
CA THR A 156 -3.89 12.10 12.83
C THR A 156 -4.52 11.42 14.06
N ASP A 157 -5.83 11.61 14.26
CA ASP A 157 -6.60 10.94 15.32
C ASP A 157 -7.12 9.58 14.84
N TYR A 158 -6.25 8.56 14.97
CA TYR A 158 -6.55 7.18 14.60
C TYR A 158 -7.76 6.63 15.35
N ARG A 159 -7.92 6.93 16.64
CA ARG A 159 -9.05 6.48 17.46
C ARG A 159 -10.37 6.97 16.90
N ALA A 160 -10.46 8.26 16.57
CA ALA A 160 -11.66 8.83 15.96
C ALA A 160 -11.98 8.21 14.59
N ALA A 161 -10.96 7.81 13.83
CA ALA A 161 -11.15 7.13 12.55
C ALA A 161 -11.68 5.69 12.74
N VAL A 162 -11.17 4.96 13.74
CA VAL A 162 -11.66 3.61 14.09
C VAL A 162 -13.10 3.66 14.62
N GLU A 163 -13.47 4.69 15.39
CA GLU A 163 -14.86 4.89 15.83
C GLU A 163 -15.80 5.12 14.64
N ARG A 164 -15.42 6.01 13.72
CA ARG A 164 -16.17 6.26 12.47
C ARG A 164 -16.30 5.00 11.61
N LEU A 165 -15.27 4.16 11.59
CA LEU A 165 -15.31 2.87 10.90
C LEU A 165 -16.31 1.91 11.56
N ALA A 166 -16.33 1.83 12.89
CA ALA A 166 -17.30 1.01 13.62
C ALA A 166 -18.75 1.47 13.38
N GLU A 167 -18.98 2.78 13.41
CA GLU A 167 -20.29 3.37 13.11
C GLU A 167 -20.73 3.07 11.67
N ALA A 168 -19.83 3.22 10.70
CA ALA A 168 -20.12 2.91 9.30
C ALA A 168 -20.47 1.44 9.10
N LEU A 169 -19.77 0.51 9.78
CA LEU A 169 -20.11 -0.91 9.75
C LEU A 169 -21.52 -1.14 10.32
N ALA A 170 -21.83 -0.58 11.49
CA ALA A 170 -23.14 -0.74 12.12
C ALA A 170 -24.29 -0.11 11.31
N VAL A 171 -24.03 0.96 10.55
CA VAL A 171 -25.00 1.52 9.60
C VAL A 171 -25.22 0.58 8.43
N ALA A 172 -24.14 0.05 7.84
CA ALA A 172 -24.23 -0.91 6.73
C ALA A 172 -24.95 -2.20 7.15
N GLU A 173 -24.64 -2.74 8.33
CA GLU A 173 -25.29 -3.94 8.88
C GLU A 173 -26.79 -3.73 9.09
N ARG A 174 -27.19 -2.58 9.64
CA ARG A 174 -28.61 -2.24 9.81
C ARG A 174 -29.32 -2.06 8.48
N ALA A 175 -28.68 -1.44 7.49
CA ALA A 175 -29.24 -1.28 6.15
C ALA A 175 -29.39 -2.64 5.43
N ALA A 176 -28.46 -3.56 5.67
CA ALA A 176 -28.51 -4.93 5.17
C ALA A 176 -29.47 -5.85 5.95
N GLY A 177 -30.03 -5.40 7.07
CA GLY A 177 -30.96 -6.17 7.88
C GLY A 177 -30.29 -7.23 8.78
N VAL A 178 -28.99 -7.09 9.05
CA VAL A 178 -28.27 -7.98 9.97
C VAL A 178 -28.84 -7.80 11.39
N PRO A 179 -29.25 -8.88 12.08
CA PRO A 179 -29.72 -8.79 13.45
C PRO A 179 -28.58 -8.34 14.37
N ALA A 180 -28.83 -7.31 15.18
CA ALA A 180 -27.86 -6.84 16.16
C ALA A 180 -27.45 -7.98 17.10
N PRO A 181 -26.16 -8.09 17.50
CA PRO A 181 -25.72 -9.13 18.41
C PRO A 181 -26.54 -9.03 19.70
N ALA A 182 -27.30 -10.09 19.99
CA ALA A 182 -28.08 -10.18 21.22
C ALA A 182 -27.11 -10.10 22.40
N LEU A 183 -27.20 -9.03 23.20
CA LEU A 183 -26.48 -8.91 24.46
C LEU A 183 -26.73 -10.16 25.30
N PRO A 184 -25.69 -10.87 25.78
CA PRO A 184 -25.89 -12.03 26.63
C PRO A 184 -26.64 -11.60 27.90
N ALA A 185 -27.75 -12.27 28.18
CA ALA A 185 -28.55 -12.03 29.37
C ALA A 185 -27.67 -12.21 30.63
N PRO A 186 -27.75 -11.30 31.62
CA PRO A 186 -27.04 -11.46 32.87
C PRO A 186 -27.53 -12.74 33.55
N ARG A 187 -26.59 -13.63 33.89
CA ARG A 187 -26.83 -14.79 34.75
C ARG A 187 -26.78 -14.38 36.21
#